data_AF-A0A814UER3-F1
#
_entry.id   AF-A0A814UER3-F1
#
_cell.length_a   1.000
_cell.length_b   1.000
_cell.length_c   1.000
_cell.angle_alpha   90.00
_cell.angle_beta   90.00
_cell.angle_gamma   90.00
#
_symmetry.space_group_name_H-M   'P 1'
#
loop_
_entity.id
_entity.type
_entity.pdbx_description
1 polymer ?
#
loop_
_entity_poly.entity_id
_entity_poly.type
_entity_poly.pdbx_seq_one_letter_code
_entity_poly.pdbx_strand_id
1 'polypeptide(L)'
;MPSHNLVLKVGSPIMLLRNLNAARLCNGTRLCNGTRLCVKHIMPHVIEATILTGCAKGEDVFIPRIPMVPNDMPLQFKRLQFPVRLAFAMSINKAQGQSLKVAGINLGAPCFSHGQLYVACSRVETGNNLYVFAPDGKTRNIAYRTALQ
;
A
#
# COMPACT_ATOMS: atom_id res chain seq x y z
N MET A 1 5.10 -5.03 -11.62
CA MET A 1 4.13 -4.62 -12.67
C MET A 1 2.71 -4.76 -12.10
N PRO A 2 1.78 -3.84 -12.37
CA PRO A 2 0.36 -4.05 -12.09
C PRO A 2 -0.22 -5.14 -13.01
N SER A 3 -1.42 -5.61 -12.66
CA SER A 3 -2.14 -6.62 -13.42
C SER A 3 -2.36 -6.18 -14.87
N HIS A 4 -2.41 -7.15 -15.78
CA HIS A 4 -2.76 -6.89 -17.17
C HIS A 4 -4.18 -6.30 -17.27
N ASN A 5 -5.14 -6.99 -16.67
CA ASN A 5 -6.49 -6.49 -16.48
C ASN A 5 -6.61 -5.84 -15.11
N LEU A 6 -6.87 -4.54 -15.07
CA LEU A 6 -7.03 -3.77 -13.84
C LEU A 6 -8.49 -3.36 -13.71
N VAL A 7 -9.23 -4.11 -12.88
CA VAL A 7 -10.64 -3.84 -12.59
C VAL A 7 -10.72 -3.05 -11.29
N LEU A 8 -11.29 -1.86 -11.35
CA LEU A 8 -11.45 -0.95 -10.21
C LEU A 8 -12.91 -0.51 -10.11
N LYS A 9 -13.31 -0.10 -8.90
CA LYS A 9 -14.61 0.50 -8.63
C LYS A 9 -14.41 1.82 -7.87
N VAL A 10 -15.29 2.79 -8.09
CA VAL A 10 -15.38 3.97 -7.24
C VAL A 10 -15.56 3.55 -5.76
N GLY A 11 -14.83 4.20 -4.87
CA GLY A 11 -14.75 3.89 -3.45
C GLY A 11 -13.73 2.79 -3.08
N SER A 12 -13.12 2.11 -4.06
CA SER A 12 -12.13 1.07 -3.75
C SER A 12 -10.79 1.67 -3.28
N PRO A 13 -10.16 1.10 -2.25
CA PRO A 13 -8.82 1.49 -1.85
C PRO A 13 -7.80 0.94 -2.85
N ILE A 14 -6.89 1.80 -3.28
CA ILE A 14 -5.77 1.47 -4.16
C ILE A 14 -4.44 1.92 -3.54
N MET A 15 -3.35 1.40 -4.07
CA MET A 15 -1.99 1.74 -3.67
C MET A 15 -1.13 2.00 -4.90
N LEU A 16 -0.34 3.06 -4.84
CA LEU A 16 0.58 3.45 -5.90
C LEU A 16 1.79 2.51 -5.95
N LEU A 17 2.23 2.14 -7.15
CA LEU A 17 3.33 1.19 -7.41
C LEU A 17 4.64 1.85 -7.82
N ARG A 18 4.60 3.14 -8.17
CA ARG A 18 5.75 3.94 -8.63
C ARG A 18 5.67 5.32 -8.01
N ASN A 19 6.83 5.96 -7.83
CA ASN A 19 6.84 7.37 -7.46
C ASN A 19 6.29 8.18 -8.64
N LEU A 20 5.39 9.11 -8.36
CA LEU A 20 4.90 10.09 -9.33
C LEU A 20 5.31 11.48 -8.84
N ASN A 21 6.14 12.13 -9.65
CA ASN A 21 6.56 13.51 -9.43
C ASN A 21 5.97 14.37 -10.53
N ALA A 22 4.68 14.68 -10.41
CA ALA A 22 3.98 15.52 -11.37
C ALA A 22 3.35 16.68 -10.61
N ALA A 23 4.11 17.77 -10.47
CA ALA A 23 3.66 19.00 -9.81
C ALA A 23 2.30 19.49 -10.34
N ARG A 24 1.95 19.18 -11.60
CA ARG A 24 0.68 19.56 -12.24
C ARG A 24 -0.48 18.57 -12.04
N LEU A 25 -0.22 17.32 -11.65
CA LEU A 25 -1.25 16.27 -11.52
C LEU A 25 -1.66 16.00 -10.07
N CYS A 26 -0.86 16.47 -9.12
CA CYS A 26 -1.05 16.25 -7.70
C CYS A 26 -1.00 17.57 -6.91
N ASN A 27 -1.35 18.71 -7.50
CA ASN A 27 -1.32 20.03 -6.84
C ASN A 27 0.02 20.39 -6.19
N GLY A 28 1.15 19.95 -6.77
CA GLY A 28 2.48 20.11 -6.19
C GLY A 28 2.93 18.98 -5.25
N THR A 29 2.03 18.07 -4.85
CA THR A 29 2.31 16.96 -3.94
C THR A 29 3.05 15.82 -4.66
N ARG A 30 4.22 15.44 -4.14
CA ARG A 30 4.94 14.25 -4.62
C ARG A 30 4.28 12.99 -4.07
N LEU A 31 3.81 12.11 -4.95
CA LEU A 31 3.29 10.80 -4.55
C LEU A 31 4.39 9.74 -4.58
N CYS A 32 4.49 8.98 -3.51
CA CYS A 32 5.49 7.93 -3.36
C CYS A 32 4.87 6.54 -3.59
N ASN A 33 5.70 5.59 -3.97
CA ASN A 33 5.34 4.17 -3.99
C ASN A 33 4.83 3.75 -2.61
N GLY A 34 3.66 3.11 -2.56
CA GLY A 34 3.00 2.72 -1.32
C GLY A 34 1.95 3.71 -0.82
N THR A 35 1.83 4.93 -1.40
CA THR A 35 0.76 5.85 -1.04
C THR A 35 -0.60 5.20 -1.27
N ARG A 36 -1.43 5.19 -0.22
CA ARG A 36 -2.81 4.69 -0.27
C ARG A 36 -3.75 5.79 -0.73
N LEU A 37 -4.63 5.44 -1.66
CA LEU A 37 -5.62 6.34 -2.22
C LEU A 37 -6.99 5.64 -2.24
N CYS A 38 -8.07 6.43 -2.27
CA CYS A 38 -9.42 5.93 -2.52
C CYS A 38 -9.89 6.42 -3.89
N VAL A 39 -10.36 5.50 -4.74
CA VAL A 39 -10.85 5.87 -6.08
C VAL A 39 -12.10 6.74 -5.95
N LYS A 40 -12.07 7.92 -6.57
CA LYS A 40 -13.20 8.86 -6.61
C LYS A 40 -13.89 8.82 -7.97
N HIS A 41 -13.12 8.93 -9.06
CA HIS A 41 -13.63 8.78 -10.43
C HIS A 41 -12.66 7.99 -11.31
N ILE A 42 -13.21 7.22 -12.25
CA ILE A 42 -12.44 6.45 -13.23
C ILE A 42 -12.76 6.99 -14.62
N MET A 43 -11.76 7.57 -15.28
CA MET A 43 -11.84 8.05 -16.66
C MET A 43 -10.94 7.19 -17.56
N PRO A 44 -11.06 7.27 -18.90
CA PRO A 44 -10.30 6.41 -19.82
C PRO A 44 -8.77 6.47 -19.64
N HIS A 45 -8.23 7.62 -19.27
CA HIS A 45 -6.77 7.86 -19.19
C HIS A 45 -6.28 8.37 -17.84
N VAL A 46 -7.19 8.68 -16.91
CA VAL A 46 -6.90 9.27 -15.61
C VAL A 46 -7.80 8.65 -14.54
N ILE A 47 -7.25 8.42 -13.35
CA ILE A 47 -8.02 8.10 -12.14
C ILE A 47 -7.94 9.29 -11.21
N GLU A 48 -9.07 9.81 -10.78
CA GLU A 48 -9.13 10.75 -9.65
C GLU A 48 -9.24 9.93 -8.36
N ALA A 49 -8.38 10.23 -7.39
CA ALA A 49 -8.36 9.53 -6.12
C ALA A 49 -7.96 10.45 -4.96
N THR A 50 -8.48 10.17 -3.77
CA THR A 50 -8.18 10.94 -2.55
C THR A 50 -7.09 10.25 -1.74
N ILE A 51 -6.11 11.00 -1.22
CA ILE A 51 -5.03 10.47 -0.38
C ILE A 51 -5.55 10.05 0.99
N LEU A 52 -5.28 8.81 1.40
CA LEU A 52 -5.80 8.24 2.64
C LEU A 52 -4.87 8.41 3.85
N THR A 53 -3.56 8.55 3.62
CA THR A 53 -2.52 8.48 4.65
C THR A 53 -1.37 9.44 4.35
N GLY A 54 -0.70 9.95 5.38
CA GLY A 54 0.45 10.87 5.24
C GLY A 54 0.08 12.34 5.42
N CYS A 55 1.03 13.23 5.14
CA CYS A 55 0.89 14.68 5.31
C CYS A 55 -0.18 15.30 4.40
N ALA A 56 -0.29 14.81 3.16
CA ALA A 56 -1.26 15.28 2.17
C ALA A 56 -2.62 14.55 2.24
N LYS A 57 -2.97 13.98 3.41
CA LYS A 57 -4.21 13.22 3.57
C LYS A 57 -5.43 14.11 3.29
N GLY A 58 -6.36 13.58 2.50
CA GLY A 58 -7.59 14.27 2.10
C GLY A 58 -7.48 15.06 0.81
N GLU A 59 -6.27 15.24 0.26
CA GLU A 59 -6.10 15.87 -1.05
C GLU A 59 -6.52 14.92 -2.18
N ASP A 60 -7.15 15.49 -3.21
CA ASP A 60 -7.47 14.79 -4.44
C ASP A 60 -6.32 14.90 -5.44
N VAL A 61 -6.01 13.78 -6.09
CA VAL A 61 -4.92 13.64 -7.06
C VAL A 61 -5.36 12.90 -8.31
N PHE A 62 -4.72 13.24 -9.43
CA PHE A 62 -4.96 12.61 -10.72
C PHE A 62 -3.83 11.66 -11.08
N ILE A 63 -4.17 10.40 -11.31
CA ILE A 63 -3.22 9.34 -11.64
C ILE A 63 -3.33 9.02 -13.12
N PRO A 64 -2.34 9.39 -13.96
CA PRO A 64 -2.34 9.04 -15.36
C PRO A 64 -1.85 7.60 -15.56
N ARG A 65 -2.08 7.06 -16.77
CA ARG A 65 -1.33 5.90 -17.23
C ARG A 65 0.13 6.27 -17.48
N ILE A 66 1.06 5.44 -17.01
CA ILE A 66 2.50 5.60 -17.28
C ILE A 66 3.05 4.37 -17.99
N PRO A 67 4.10 4.53 -18.81
CA PRO A 67 4.79 3.38 -19.35
C PRO A 67 5.53 2.63 -18.26
N MET A 68 5.39 1.31 -18.25
CA MET A 68 6.11 0.42 -17.35
C MET A 68 6.85 -0.63 -18.15
N VAL A 69 8.12 -0.81 -17.78
CA VAL A 69 9.03 -1.79 -18.34
C VAL A 69 9.29 -2.85 -17.27
N PRO A 70 9.04 -4.15 -17.55
CA PRO A 70 9.50 -5.25 -16.71
C PRO A 70 11.03 -5.31 -16.77
N ASN A 71 11.70 -5.45 -15.62
CA ASN A 71 13.15 -5.56 -15.57
C ASN A 71 13.66 -7.01 -15.75
N ASP A 72 12.77 -8.00 -15.63
CA ASP A 72 13.14 -9.40 -15.48
C ASP A 72 12.94 -10.22 -16.78
N MET A 73 12.97 -9.56 -17.94
CA MET A 73 12.69 -10.19 -19.24
C MET A 73 13.84 -9.95 -20.23
N PRO A 74 14.22 -10.95 -21.05
CA PRO A 74 15.28 -10.83 -22.05
C PRO A 74 14.93 -9.83 -23.19
N LEU A 75 13.65 -9.50 -23.34
CA LEU A 75 13.13 -8.51 -24.28
C LEU A 75 12.47 -7.37 -23.51
N GLN A 76 12.81 -6.13 -23.85
CA GLN A 76 12.21 -4.95 -23.24
C GLN A 76 10.81 -4.69 -23.79
N PHE A 77 9.78 -5.06 -23.02
CA PHE A 77 8.40 -4.70 -23.31
C PHE A 77 7.99 -3.44 -22.56
N LYS A 78 7.27 -2.54 -23.22
CA LYS A 78 6.69 -1.34 -22.60
C LYS A 78 5.18 -1.46 -22.58
N ARG A 79 4.58 -1.41 -21.38
CA ARG A 79 3.12 -1.40 -21.20
C ARG A 79 2.67 -0.06 -20.65
N LEU A 80 1.73 0.60 -21.32
CA LEU A 80 1.07 1.79 -20.79
C LEU A 80 -0.06 1.38 -19.86
N GLN A 81 0.06 1.66 -18.56
CA GLN A 81 -0.92 1.24 -17.56
C GLN A 81 -0.93 2.18 -16.35
N PHE A 82 -2.04 2.21 -15.60
CA PHE A 82 -2.10 2.92 -14.34
C PHE A 82 -1.13 2.28 -13.32
N PRO A 83 -0.27 3.05 -12.64
CA PRO A 83 0.71 2.52 -11.70
C PRO A 83 0.07 2.22 -10.34
N VAL A 84 -1.06 1.52 -10.31
CA VAL A 84 -1.83 1.25 -9.08
C VAL A 84 -2.23 -0.22 -8.99
N ARG A 85 -2.55 -0.65 -7.77
CA ARG A 85 -3.20 -1.93 -7.49
C ARG A 85 -4.27 -1.76 -6.41
N LEU A 86 -5.25 -2.66 -6.34
CA LEU A 86 -6.18 -2.74 -5.21
C LEU A 86 -5.42 -2.96 -3.88
N ALA A 87 -5.89 -2.33 -2.82
CA ALA A 87 -5.19 -2.24 -1.54
C ALA A 87 -6.14 -2.36 -0.32
N PHE A 88 -7.04 -3.35 -0.36
CA PHE A 88 -7.84 -3.75 0.80
C PHE A 88 -6.96 -4.34 1.92
N ALA A 89 -5.96 -5.13 1.52
CA ALA A 89 -4.94 -5.67 2.40
C ALA A 89 -3.54 -5.26 1.89
N MET A 90 -2.58 -5.24 2.80
CA MET A 90 -1.18 -5.02 2.47
C MET A 90 -0.29 -5.85 3.38
N SER A 91 0.94 -6.11 2.93
CA SER A 91 1.94 -6.74 3.78
C SER A 91 2.40 -5.78 4.88
N ILE A 92 2.86 -6.36 5.99
CA ILE A 92 3.43 -5.63 7.13
C ILE A 92 4.53 -4.66 6.67
N ASN A 93 5.45 -5.13 5.80
CA ASN A 93 6.52 -4.31 5.26
C ASN A 93 6.02 -3.08 4.48
N LYS A 94 4.84 -3.16 3.84
CA LYS A 94 4.25 -2.02 3.13
C LYS A 94 3.47 -1.08 4.04
N ALA A 95 3.01 -1.56 5.18
CA ALA A 95 2.40 -0.73 6.21
C ALA A 95 3.45 0.03 7.06
N GLN A 96 4.72 -0.37 7.02
CA GLN A 96 5.78 0.29 7.76
C GLN A 96 5.85 1.79 7.42
N GLY A 97 5.88 2.62 8.47
CA GLY A 97 5.87 4.08 8.34
C GLY A 97 4.48 4.69 8.12
N GLN A 98 3.42 3.89 8.04
CA GLN A 98 2.03 4.38 8.03
C GLN A 98 1.40 4.25 9.41
N SER A 99 0.53 5.21 9.74
CA SER A 99 -0.37 5.14 10.90
C SER A 99 -1.80 4.90 10.42
N LEU A 100 -2.47 3.94 11.04
CA LEU A 100 -3.82 3.49 10.69
C LEU A 100 -4.74 3.71 11.89
N LYS A 101 -5.98 4.14 11.63
CA LYS A 101 -6.99 4.29 12.70
C LYS A 101 -7.42 2.94 13.28
N VAL A 102 -7.56 1.95 12.41
CA VAL A 102 -7.99 0.57 12.72
C VAL A 102 -7.20 -0.37 11.81
N ALA A 103 -6.76 -1.50 12.35
CA ALA A 103 -6.05 -2.51 11.58
C ALA A 103 -6.45 -3.93 11.99
N GLY A 104 -6.63 -4.78 10.98
CA GLY A 104 -6.68 -6.24 11.14
C GLY A 104 -5.34 -6.84 10.75
N ILE A 105 -4.75 -7.67 11.62
CA ILE A 105 -3.53 -8.43 11.35
C ILE A 105 -3.93 -9.89 11.13
N ASN A 106 -3.68 -10.40 9.93
CA ASN A 106 -3.87 -11.81 9.61
C ASN A 106 -2.55 -12.57 9.83
N LEU A 107 -2.54 -13.44 10.84
CA LEU A 107 -1.43 -14.32 11.20
C LEU A 107 -1.75 -15.80 10.91
N GLY A 108 -2.58 -16.08 9.90
CA GLY A 108 -2.81 -17.43 9.41
C GLY A 108 -1.53 -18.16 8.99
N ALA A 109 -0.52 -17.39 8.55
CA ALA A 109 0.88 -17.82 8.50
C ALA A 109 1.70 -17.00 9.50
N PRO A 110 2.71 -17.60 10.17
CA PRO A 110 3.55 -16.89 11.12
C PRO A 110 4.41 -15.82 10.44
N CYS A 111 4.77 -14.76 11.18
CA CYS A 111 5.78 -13.80 10.72
C CYS A 111 7.11 -14.53 10.49
N PHE A 112 7.84 -14.13 9.43
CA PHE A 112 9.06 -14.83 9.00
C PHE A 112 10.34 -14.07 9.33
N SER A 113 10.25 -12.79 9.71
CA SER A 113 11.41 -12.00 10.10
C SER A 113 11.24 -11.33 11.45
N HIS A 114 12.38 -10.94 12.03
CA HIS A 114 12.41 -10.22 13.28
C HIS A 114 11.64 -8.90 13.22
N GLY A 115 10.94 -8.56 14.30
CA GLY A 115 10.26 -7.28 14.46
C GLY A 115 8.99 -7.09 13.62
N GLN A 116 8.64 -8.01 12.73
CA GLN A 116 7.46 -7.86 11.87
C GLN A 116 6.15 -7.75 12.66
N LEU A 117 5.97 -8.61 13.65
CA LEU A 117 4.77 -8.57 14.49
C LEU A 117 4.67 -7.22 15.23
N TYR A 118 5.80 -6.74 15.77
CA TYR A 118 5.88 -5.43 16.41
C TYR A 118 5.56 -4.29 15.42
N VAL A 119 6.13 -4.34 14.21
CA VAL A 119 5.83 -3.37 13.16
C VAL A 119 4.34 -3.38 12.84
N ALA A 120 3.70 -4.54 12.72
CA ALA A 120 2.27 -4.65 12.45
C ALA A 120 1.42 -4.06 13.57
N CYS A 121 1.70 -4.40 14.84
CA CYS A 121 0.95 -3.91 15.99
C CYS A 121 1.13 -2.39 16.18
N SER A 122 2.34 -1.87 15.94
CA SER A 122 2.65 -0.43 16.06
C SER A 122 2.04 0.44 14.96
N ARG A 123 1.27 -0.13 14.02
CA ARG A 123 0.58 0.67 12.98
C ARG A 123 -0.69 1.34 13.49
N VAL A 124 -1.21 0.94 14.66
CA VAL A 124 -2.39 1.56 15.29
C VAL A 124 -2.01 2.20 16.61
N GLU A 125 -2.70 3.28 16.96
CA GLU A 125 -2.43 4.05 18.17
C GLU A 125 -2.90 3.35 19.45
N THR A 126 -3.99 2.57 19.38
CA THR A 126 -4.60 1.92 20.53
C THR A 126 -4.85 0.44 20.27
N GLY A 127 -4.70 -0.38 21.31
CA GLY A 127 -4.98 -1.82 21.23
C GLY A 127 -6.44 -2.15 20.91
N ASN A 128 -7.38 -1.29 21.30
CA ASN A 128 -8.82 -1.47 21.02
C ASN A 128 -9.15 -1.42 19.51
N ASN A 129 -8.28 -0.79 18.72
CA ASN A 129 -8.41 -0.68 17.27
C ASN A 129 -7.55 -1.72 16.52
N LEU A 130 -6.96 -2.67 17.25
CA LEU A 130 -6.15 -3.76 16.71
C LEU A 130 -6.93 -5.07 16.80
N TYR A 131 -7.18 -5.68 15.65
CA TYR A 131 -7.81 -6.99 15.56
C TYR A 131 -6.79 -7.99 15.03
N VAL A 132 -6.55 -9.08 15.75
CA VAL A 132 -5.57 -10.09 15.35
C VAL A 132 -6.27 -11.41 15.09
N PHE A 133 -6.11 -11.93 13.88
CA PHE A 133 -6.52 -13.29 13.53
C PHE A 133 -5.32 -14.23 13.63
N ALA A 134 -5.39 -15.19 14.55
CA ALA A 134 -4.41 -16.26 14.70
C ALA A 134 -5.18 -17.59 14.88
N PRO A 135 -4.97 -18.62 14.03
CA PRO A 135 -5.78 -19.85 14.04
C PRO A 135 -5.88 -20.52 15.42
N ASP A 136 -4.78 -20.58 16.17
CA ASP A 136 -4.71 -21.22 17.48
C ASP A 136 -4.68 -20.21 18.65
N GLY A 137 -5.02 -18.94 18.38
CA GLY A 137 -4.84 -17.84 19.33
C GLY A 137 -3.38 -17.53 19.68
N LYS A 138 -2.43 -18.15 18.96
CA LYS A 138 -0.98 -18.03 19.18
C LYS A 138 -0.26 -17.83 17.85
N THR A 139 0.91 -17.21 17.91
CA THR A 139 1.79 -17.03 16.76
C THR A 139 3.25 -17.15 17.19
N ARG A 140 4.14 -17.54 16.26
CA ARG A 140 5.59 -17.56 16.52
C ARG A 140 6.13 -16.14 16.37
N ASN A 141 6.62 -15.57 17.47
CA ASN A 141 7.36 -14.32 17.42
C ASN A 141 8.84 -14.62 17.14
N ILE A 142 9.39 -14.02 16.08
CA ILE A 142 10.81 -14.13 15.74
C ILE A 142 11.52 -12.95 16.39
N ALA A 143 12.31 -13.22 17.42
CA ALA A 143 13.05 -12.22 18.20
C ALA A 143 14.56 -12.52 18.17
N TYR A 144 15.39 -11.66 17.57
CA TYR A 144 16.85 -11.79 17.70
C TYR A 144 17.29 -11.17 19.02
N ARG A 145 18.02 -11.94 19.84
CA ARG A 145 18.46 -11.51 21.18
C ARG A 145 19.38 -10.29 21.17
N THR A 146 20.17 -10.11 20.11
CA THR A 146 21.06 -8.95 19.92
C THR A 146 20.33 -7.62 19.77
N ALA A 147 19.05 -7.63 19.41
CA ALA A 147 18.22 -6.42 19.28
C ALA A 147 17.40 -6.10 20.54
N LEU A 148 17.52 -6.90 21.60
CA LEU A 148 16.80 -6.77 22.88
C LEU A 148 17.71 -6.32 24.05
N GLN A 149 18.99 -6.02 23.76
CA GLN A 149 19.94 -5.44 24.71
C GLN A 149 19.94 -3.92 24.62
#